data_AF-A0AAJ7V8N0-F1
#
_entry.id   AF-A0AAJ7V8N0-F1
#
_cell.length_a   1.000
_cell.length_b   1.000
_cell.length_c   1.000
_cell.angle_alpha   90.00
_cell.angle_beta   90.00
_cell.angle_gamma   90.00
#
_symmetry.space_group_name_H-M   'P 1'
#
loop_
_entity.id
_entity.type
_entity.pdbx_description
1 polymer ?
#
loop_
_entity_poly.entity_id
_entity_poly.type
_entity_poly.pdbx_seq_one_letter_code
_entity_poly.pdbx_strand_id
1 'polypeptide(L)'
;MRRYIRALALCTVFAVFSGLYVYSKLFYADVSVGGNGPKRVFIPPRVPGAGRGAAEKTGPQSPHWYNRYIMRQRGQVEAGGAPSRPEPPMHLAVVACGERLEETLTMIKSAVLFSLRHLYLHIFAEDQLHASFMEALESWPGFIRSRFNYTVYSISFPSENAAEWKKLFKPCASQRLFLPLILKDVDSIVYVDSDILFLQPVDRLWAFLSQFNSSQLAAMAPEHEEPRIAWYNRFARHPFYGRTGINSGVMLMNMTRMRSTFFKNDMTSVGLRWEELLMPLLQKYKLNITWGDQDLLNIIFHHNPESLLEFPCQWNYRPDHCIYGSNCASAEEDGVYILHGNRGVYHDHKQPAFRAVYEAIRQYSFGADPVTALLDPLEEELLKTTHTYCGKSHTLFTKRLAHSLVNINRKAPRGR
;
A
#
# COMPACT_ATOMS: atom_id res chain seq x y z
N MET A 1 -13.56 -5.76 -57.87
CA MET A 1 -13.32 -6.88 -56.92
C MET A 1 -11.92 -6.90 -56.28
N ARG A 2 -10.80 -6.76 -57.00
CA ARG A 2 -9.43 -6.84 -56.42
C ARG A 2 -9.10 -5.84 -55.30
N ARG A 3 -9.68 -4.63 -55.31
CA ARG A 3 -9.46 -3.61 -54.25
C ARG A 3 -10.19 -3.93 -52.94
N TYR A 4 -11.40 -4.50 -53.03
CA TYR A 4 -12.18 -4.93 -51.86
C TYR A 4 -11.57 -6.14 -51.16
N ILE A 5 -10.97 -7.06 -51.92
CA ILE A 5 -10.26 -8.23 -51.37
C ILE A 5 -9.02 -7.79 -50.58
N ARG A 6 -8.29 -6.76 -51.05
CA ARG A 6 -7.13 -6.22 -50.34
C ARG A 6 -7.52 -5.47 -49.06
N ALA A 7 -8.62 -4.72 -49.08
CA ALA A 7 -9.15 -4.05 -47.89
C ALA A 7 -9.63 -5.07 -46.85
N LEU A 8 -10.35 -6.11 -47.29
CA LEU A 8 -10.78 -7.20 -46.41
C LEU A 8 -9.58 -7.90 -45.77
N ALA A 9 -8.56 -8.25 -46.56
CA ALA A 9 -7.35 -8.88 -46.04
C ALA A 9 -6.62 -8.02 -45.00
N LEU A 10 -6.50 -6.70 -45.23
CA LEU A 10 -5.94 -5.78 -44.25
C LEU A 10 -6.75 -5.72 -42.96
N CYS A 11 -8.08 -5.63 -43.06
CA CYS A 11 -8.96 -5.65 -41.88
C CYS A 11 -8.87 -6.97 -41.11
N THR A 12 -8.79 -8.11 -41.80
CA THR A 12 -8.62 -9.42 -41.14
C THR A 12 -7.27 -9.51 -40.45
N VAL A 13 -6.20 -9.01 -41.06
CA VAL A 13 -4.86 -8.96 -40.45
C VAL A 13 -4.87 -8.09 -39.18
N PHE A 14 -5.47 -6.90 -39.23
CA PHE A 14 -5.61 -6.04 -38.06
C PHE A 14 -6.46 -6.67 -36.95
N ALA A 15 -7.54 -7.35 -37.30
CA ALA A 15 -8.39 -8.05 -36.33
C ALA A 15 -7.63 -9.21 -35.67
N VAL A 16 -6.84 -9.97 -36.42
CA VAL A 16 -6.01 -11.07 -35.90
C VAL A 16 -4.91 -10.53 -34.98
N PHE A 17 -4.19 -9.48 -35.37
CA PHE A 17 -3.16 -8.88 -34.51
C PHE A 17 -3.75 -8.23 -33.26
N SER A 18 -4.92 -7.60 -33.35
CA SER A 18 -5.62 -7.06 -32.18
C SER A 18 -6.09 -8.18 -31.25
N GLY A 19 -6.61 -9.28 -31.81
CA GLY A 19 -6.99 -10.47 -31.06
C GLY A 19 -5.79 -11.13 -30.38
N LEU A 20 -4.65 -11.25 -31.07
CA LEU A 20 -3.40 -11.78 -30.50
C LEU A 20 -2.82 -10.85 -29.42
N TYR A 21 -2.95 -9.53 -29.56
CA TYR A 21 -2.53 -8.57 -28.54
C TYR A 21 -3.39 -8.67 -27.28
N VAL A 22 -4.71 -8.76 -27.43
CA VAL A 22 -5.64 -8.98 -26.31
C VAL A 22 -5.42 -10.35 -25.67
N TYR A 23 -5.22 -11.40 -26.48
CA TYR A 23 -4.89 -12.74 -26.02
C TYR A 23 -3.56 -12.78 -25.25
N SER A 24 -2.52 -12.07 -25.73
CA SER A 24 -1.25 -11.91 -25.03
C SER A 24 -1.44 -11.19 -23.68
N LYS A 25 -2.21 -10.09 -23.64
CA LYS A 25 -2.53 -9.39 -22.38
C LYS A 25 -3.30 -10.26 -21.39
N LEU A 26 -4.20 -11.12 -21.87
CA LEU A 26 -4.95 -12.08 -21.04
C LEU A 26 -4.06 -13.24 -20.57
N PHE A 27 -3.21 -13.80 -21.44
CA PHE A 27 -2.27 -14.87 -21.08
C PHE A 27 -1.19 -14.38 -20.11
N TYR A 28 -0.72 -13.13 -20.20
CA TYR A 28 0.20 -12.59 -19.19
C TYR A 28 -0.48 -12.25 -17.85
N ALA A 29 -1.81 -12.20 -17.81
CA ALA A 29 -2.56 -12.12 -16.55
C ALA A 29 -2.81 -13.50 -15.91
N ASP A 30 -2.78 -14.59 -16.71
CA ASP A 30 -3.04 -15.97 -16.26
C ASP A 30 -1.81 -16.88 -16.19
N VAL A 31 -0.70 -16.56 -16.86
CA VAL A 31 0.55 -17.33 -16.77
C VAL A 31 1.37 -16.85 -15.58
N SER A 32 0.89 -17.24 -14.40
CA SER A 32 1.71 -17.36 -13.19
C SER A 32 1.23 -18.54 -12.33
N VAL A 33 0.86 -19.67 -12.94
CA VAL A 33 0.81 -20.99 -12.28
C VAL A 33 1.16 -22.07 -13.32
N GLY A 34 2.13 -22.95 -12.99
CA GLY A 34 2.82 -23.83 -13.93
C GLY A 34 2.20 -25.21 -14.19
N GLY A 35 2.87 -25.99 -15.05
CA GLY A 35 2.55 -27.39 -15.35
C GLY A 35 3.72 -28.20 -15.94
N ASN A 36 4.20 -29.15 -15.13
CA ASN A 36 5.12 -30.30 -15.28
C ASN A 36 5.54 -30.91 -16.65
N GLY A 37 6.84 -31.27 -16.73
CA GLY A 37 7.38 -32.53 -17.31
C GLY A 37 8.67 -32.37 -18.17
N PRO A 38 9.58 -33.38 -18.32
CA PRO A 38 9.99 -34.48 -17.42
C PRO A 38 11.46 -34.33 -16.93
N LYS A 39 11.82 -35.12 -15.91
CA LYS A 39 13.15 -35.23 -15.29
C LYS A 39 14.28 -35.45 -16.30
N ARG A 40 15.33 -34.62 -16.24
CA ARG A 40 16.69 -34.99 -16.66
C ARG A 40 17.65 -34.77 -15.49
N VAL A 41 18.21 -35.88 -15.02
CA VAL A 41 19.35 -35.93 -14.11
C VAL A 41 20.53 -35.26 -14.81
N PHE A 42 21.09 -34.21 -14.21
CA PHE A 42 22.36 -33.64 -14.65
C PHE A 42 23.39 -33.89 -13.56
N ILE A 43 24.34 -34.76 -13.87
CA ILE A 43 25.53 -35.06 -13.07
C ILE A 43 26.52 -33.92 -13.32
N PRO A 44 27.02 -33.20 -12.30
CA PRO A 44 28.04 -32.19 -12.51
C PRO A 44 29.41 -32.85 -12.72
N PRO A 45 30.25 -32.39 -13.67
CA PRO A 45 31.60 -32.90 -13.79
C PRO A 45 32.50 -32.36 -12.68
N ARG A 46 33.38 -33.24 -12.22
CA ARG A 46 34.45 -33.03 -11.24
C ARG A 46 35.41 -31.90 -11.65
N VAL A 47 35.79 -31.13 -10.64
CA VAL A 47 36.96 -30.24 -10.60
C VAL A 47 38.26 -31.08 -10.64
N PRO A 48 39.37 -30.54 -11.16
CA PRO A 48 40.67 -30.70 -10.50
C PRO A 48 41.24 -29.34 -10.10
N GLY A 49 41.59 -29.23 -8.82
CA GLY A 49 41.99 -27.99 -8.18
C GLY A 49 43.48 -27.71 -8.15
N ALA A 50 43.80 -26.52 -7.65
CA ALA A 50 44.99 -26.08 -6.91
C ALA A 50 44.81 -24.54 -6.76
N GLY A 51 45.09 -23.86 -5.66
CA GLY A 51 45.77 -24.21 -4.42
C GLY A 51 45.50 -23.13 -3.37
N ARG A 52 45.98 -23.41 -2.16
CA ARG A 52 45.76 -22.67 -0.92
C ARG A 52 46.30 -21.23 -0.97
N GLY A 53 45.57 -20.32 -0.34
CA GLY A 53 46.05 -19.01 0.10
C GLY A 53 45.09 -18.45 1.16
N ALA A 54 45.56 -18.41 2.41
CA ALA A 54 44.83 -17.85 3.54
C ALA A 54 44.96 -16.32 3.53
N ALA A 55 43.87 -15.57 3.80
CA ALA A 55 43.90 -14.30 4.51
C ALA A 55 42.48 -13.78 4.84
N GLU A 56 42.32 -13.50 6.13
CA GLU A 56 41.53 -12.43 6.77
C GLU A 56 40.01 -12.32 6.60
N LYS A 57 39.36 -12.68 7.71
CA LYS A 57 38.05 -12.20 8.18
C LYS A 57 38.09 -10.69 8.43
N THR A 58 37.14 -9.94 7.89
CA THR A 58 36.35 -8.91 8.62
C THR A 58 35.31 -8.31 7.69
N GLY A 59 34.02 -8.55 7.99
CA GLY A 59 32.90 -7.82 7.40
C GLY A 59 31.73 -7.86 8.40
N PRO A 60 31.19 -6.72 8.86
CA PRO A 60 30.21 -6.73 9.93
C PRO A 60 28.83 -7.11 9.41
N GLN A 61 28.29 -8.21 9.94
CA GLN A 61 26.87 -8.51 9.95
C GLN A 61 26.20 -7.61 11.01
N SER A 62 25.15 -6.87 10.65
CA SER A 62 24.29 -6.23 11.65
C SER A 62 22.81 -6.20 11.23
N PRO A 63 21.95 -7.00 11.88
CA PRO A 63 20.50 -6.78 11.92
C PRO A 63 20.07 -5.93 13.14
N HIS A 64 21.02 -5.28 13.84
CA HIS A 64 20.82 -4.89 15.25
C HIS A 64 20.13 -3.53 15.50
N TRP A 65 19.80 -2.75 14.47
CA TRP A 65 19.28 -1.40 14.65
C TRP A 65 17.78 -1.37 14.99
N TYR A 66 16.99 -2.30 14.47
CA TYR A 66 15.52 -2.32 14.63
C TYR A 66 15.10 -2.56 16.09
N ASN A 67 15.76 -3.49 16.79
CA ASN A 67 15.43 -3.84 18.19
C ASN A 67 15.77 -2.75 19.20
N ARG A 68 16.67 -1.82 18.87
CA ARG A 68 17.05 -0.72 19.79
C ARG A 68 16.00 0.39 19.85
N TYR A 69 15.18 0.54 18.80
CA TYR A 69 14.17 1.61 18.73
C TYR A 69 12.88 1.25 19.49
N ILE A 70 12.47 -0.03 19.49
CA ILE A 70 11.25 -0.47 20.19
C ILE A 70 11.40 -0.33 21.72
N MET A 71 12.60 -0.53 22.28
CA MET A 71 12.82 -0.46 23.73
C MET A 71 12.82 0.97 24.29
N ARG A 72 12.97 2.01 23.46
CA ARG A 72 12.96 3.41 23.94
C ARG A 72 11.56 3.96 24.22
N GLN A 73 10.50 3.33 23.71
CA GLN A 73 9.11 3.74 23.99
C GLN A 73 8.61 3.36 25.38
N ARG A 74 9.34 2.53 26.16
CA ARG A 74 8.92 2.10 27.50
C ARG A 74 9.43 2.97 28.66
N GLY A 75 10.26 3.99 28.40
CA GLY A 75 11.05 4.65 29.45
C GLY A 75 10.74 6.10 29.79
N GLN A 76 9.70 6.74 29.22
CA GLN A 76 9.39 8.14 29.55
C GLN A 76 7.89 8.36 29.72
N VAL A 77 7.42 8.11 30.94
CA VAL A 77 6.21 8.73 31.48
C VAL A 77 6.60 9.23 32.86
N GLU A 78 6.85 10.54 32.97
CA GLU A 78 6.55 11.38 34.14
C GLU A 78 7.11 12.80 33.92
N ALA A 79 6.20 13.76 33.71
CA ALA A 79 6.28 15.12 34.24
C ALA A 79 5.05 15.96 33.82
N GLY A 80 4.22 16.32 34.81
CA GLY A 80 3.71 17.69 35.02
C GLY A 80 2.72 18.30 34.03
N GLY A 81 1.46 18.42 34.44
CA GLY A 81 0.34 18.97 33.67
C GLY A 81 0.45 20.45 33.29
N ALA A 82 0.13 20.71 32.02
CA ALA A 82 -0.61 21.88 31.55
C ALA A 82 -1.91 21.35 30.91
N PRO A 83 -3.01 22.13 30.80
CA PRO A 83 -4.17 21.68 30.03
C PRO A 83 -3.70 21.50 28.58
N SER A 84 -3.53 20.25 28.16
CA SER A 84 -3.12 19.92 26.80
C SER A 84 -4.13 20.53 25.86
N ARG A 85 -3.69 21.43 24.96
CA ARG A 85 -4.47 21.73 23.76
C ARG A 85 -4.93 20.40 23.17
N PRO A 86 -6.19 20.28 22.70
CA PRO A 86 -6.63 19.06 22.04
C PRO A 86 -5.58 18.69 21.00
N GLU A 87 -5.00 17.49 21.10
CA GLU A 87 -4.05 17.04 20.09
C GLU A 87 -4.76 17.11 18.74
N PRO A 88 -4.14 17.70 17.70
CA PRO A 88 -4.77 17.83 16.40
C PRO A 88 -5.18 16.46 15.86
N PRO A 89 -6.28 16.36 15.08
CA PRO A 89 -6.76 15.09 14.57
C PRO A 89 -5.71 14.42 13.65
N MET A 90 -5.75 13.10 13.57
CA MET A 90 -4.95 12.38 12.57
C MET A 90 -5.72 12.39 11.25
N HIS A 91 -5.07 12.85 10.18
CA HIS A 91 -5.69 12.95 8.87
C HIS A 91 -5.45 11.67 8.06
N LEU A 92 -6.52 11.08 7.54
CA LEU A 92 -6.48 9.88 6.68
C LEU A 92 -7.16 10.20 5.35
N ALA A 93 -6.44 10.05 4.24
CA ALA A 93 -6.96 10.24 2.88
C ALA A 93 -7.11 8.92 2.14
N VAL A 94 -8.16 8.84 1.33
CA VAL A 94 -8.42 7.76 0.37
C VAL A 94 -9.01 8.32 -0.91
N VAL A 95 -8.80 7.60 -2.01
CA VAL A 95 -9.38 7.92 -3.32
C VAL A 95 -10.24 6.75 -3.80
N ALA A 96 -11.46 7.04 -4.26
CA ALA A 96 -12.41 6.03 -4.73
C ALA A 96 -13.03 6.43 -6.08
N CYS A 97 -12.89 5.57 -7.08
CA CYS A 97 -13.49 5.75 -8.41
C CYS A 97 -14.10 4.45 -8.93
N GLY A 98 -15.17 4.55 -9.73
CA GLY A 98 -15.95 3.39 -10.16
C GLY A 98 -16.58 2.61 -8.99
N GLU A 99 -16.54 1.28 -9.06
CA GLU A 99 -17.22 0.36 -8.13
C GLU A 99 -16.49 0.16 -6.78
N ARG A 100 -15.80 1.18 -6.26
CA ARG A 100 -14.92 1.08 -5.07
C ARG A 100 -15.58 1.52 -3.76
N LEU A 101 -16.89 1.77 -3.75
CA LEU A 101 -17.63 2.23 -2.57
C LEU A 101 -17.49 1.27 -1.37
N GLU A 102 -17.92 0.03 -1.52
CA GLU A 102 -17.91 -0.98 -0.44
C GLU A 102 -16.51 -1.28 0.08
N GLU A 103 -15.54 -1.38 -0.83
CA GLU A 103 -14.16 -1.62 -0.47
C GLU A 103 -13.60 -0.45 0.36
N THR A 104 -13.86 0.79 -0.07
CA THR A 104 -13.45 2.00 0.65
C THR A 104 -14.13 2.12 2.01
N LEU A 105 -15.43 1.79 2.10
CA LEU A 105 -16.15 1.77 3.38
C LEU A 105 -15.57 0.73 4.33
N THR A 106 -15.18 -0.44 3.82
CA THR A 106 -14.53 -1.49 4.61
C THR A 106 -13.14 -1.07 5.09
N MET A 107 -12.36 -0.37 4.25
CA MET A 107 -11.11 0.26 4.66
C MET A 107 -11.34 1.27 5.79
N ILE A 108 -12.27 2.22 5.62
CA ILE A 108 -12.58 3.23 6.64
C ILE A 108 -13.04 2.56 7.94
N LYS A 109 -13.88 1.53 7.84
CA LYS A 109 -14.34 0.74 8.98
C LYS A 109 -13.17 0.15 9.75
N SER A 110 -12.21 -0.49 9.08
CA SER A 110 -10.99 -1.02 9.73
C SER A 110 -10.21 0.10 10.44
N ALA A 111 -10.03 1.26 9.81
CA ALA A 111 -9.32 2.40 10.38
C ALA A 111 -10.02 2.92 11.65
N VAL A 112 -11.32 3.16 11.60
CA VAL A 112 -12.13 3.71 12.70
C VAL A 112 -12.26 2.72 13.87
N LEU A 113 -12.40 1.42 13.55
CA LEU A 113 -12.47 0.36 14.57
C LEU A 113 -11.23 0.35 15.45
N PHE A 114 -10.04 0.39 14.84
CA PHE A 114 -8.79 0.20 15.57
C PHE A 114 -8.15 1.50 16.06
N SER A 115 -8.54 2.66 15.53
CA SER A 115 -7.95 3.93 15.96
C SER A 115 -8.21 4.24 17.44
N LEU A 116 -7.18 4.77 18.09
CA LEU A 116 -7.25 5.19 19.49
C LEU A 116 -7.65 6.66 19.58
N ARG A 117 -7.09 7.50 18.72
CA ARG A 117 -7.40 8.93 18.56
C ARG A 117 -8.47 9.16 17.51
N HIS A 118 -9.01 10.38 17.52
CA HIS A 118 -10.00 10.84 16.56
C HIS A 118 -9.37 11.00 15.16
N LEU A 119 -10.08 10.53 14.13
CA LEU A 119 -9.66 10.61 12.73
C LEU A 119 -10.37 11.76 12.01
N TYR A 120 -9.67 12.44 11.10
CA TYR A 120 -10.30 13.27 10.07
C TYR A 120 -10.11 12.59 8.72
N LEU A 121 -11.21 12.17 8.10
CA LEU A 121 -11.21 11.43 6.84
C LEU A 121 -11.35 12.40 5.66
N HIS A 122 -10.44 12.31 4.70
CA HIS A 122 -10.50 13.02 3.43
C HIS A 122 -10.81 12.02 2.31
N ILE A 123 -12.05 11.99 1.84
CA ILE A 123 -12.52 11.01 0.86
C ILE A 123 -12.60 11.71 -0.50
N PHE A 124 -11.66 11.42 -1.39
CA PHE A 124 -11.70 11.92 -2.76
C PHE A 124 -12.44 10.92 -3.65
N ALA A 125 -13.60 11.30 -4.16
CA ALA A 125 -14.44 10.38 -4.92
C ALA A 125 -15.09 11.04 -6.14
N GLU A 126 -15.48 10.24 -7.14
CA GLU A 126 -16.32 10.73 -8.22
C GLU A 126 -17.68 11.18 -7.66
N ASP A 127 -18.25 12.24 -8.22
CA ASP A 127 -19.43 12.91 -7.67
C ASP A 127 -20.63 11.95 -7.47
N GLN A 128 -20.77 10.94 -8.34
CA GLN A 128 -21.85 9.96 -8.20
C GLN A 128 -21.75 9.09 -6.94
N LEU A 129 -20.56 8.98 -6.31
CA LEU A 129 -20.36 8.20 -5.08
C LEU A 129 -20.60 9.04 -3.81
N HIS A 130 -20.69 10.36 -3.91
CA HIS A 130 -20.70 11.25 -2.73
C HIS A 130 -21.89 10.98 -1.82
N ALA A 131 -23.09 10.90 -2.39
CA ALA A 131 -24.31 10.62 -1.65
C ALA A 131 -24.24 9.28 -0.92
N SER A 132 -23.77 8.23 -1.61
CA SER A 132 -23.65 6.89 -1.04
C SER A 132 -22.61 6.82 0.09
N PHE A 133 -21.49 7.53 -0.02
CA PHE A 133 -20.53 7.64 1.08
C PHE A 133 -21.14 8.33 2.30
N MET A 134 -21.81 9.47 2.10
CA MET A 134 -22.45 10.21 3.19
C MET A 134 -23.52 9.37 3.87
N GLU A 135 -24.42 8.76 3.10
CA GLU A 135 -25.48 7.89 3.62
C GLU A 135 -24.91 6.73 4.44
N ALA A 136 -23.91 6.02 3.91
CA ALA A 136 -23.28 4.91 4.60
C ALA A 136 -22.59 5.34 5.90
N LEU A 137 -21.81 6.42 5.89
CA LEU A 137 -21.09 6.90 7.07
C LEU A 137 -22.04 7.47 8.14
N GLU A 138 -23.10 8.16 7.75
CA GLU A 138 -24.11 8.67 8.70
C GLU A 138 -25.00 7.57 9.28
N SER A 139 -25.15 6.44 8.56
CA SER A 139 -25.89 5.27 9.08
C SER A 139 -25.17 4.57 10.24
N TRP A 140 -23.88 4.83 10.46
CA TRP A 140 -23.12 4.18 11.53
C TRP A 140 -23.59 4.63 12.93
N PRO A 141 -23.46 3.76 13.96
CA PRO A 141 -23.88 4.10 15.32
C PRO A 141 -23.20 5.37 15.84
N GLY A 142 -23.92 6.17 16.65
CA GLY A 142 -23.41 7.45 17.15
C GLY A 142 -22.08 7.35 17.91
N PHE A 143 -21.86 6.26 18.66
CA PHE A 143 -20.60 6.03 19.36
C PHE A 143 -19.41 5.81 18.41
N ILE A 144 -19.65 5.32 17.19
CA ILE A 144 -18.65 5.22 16.12
C ILE A 144 -18.46 6.56 15.43
N ARG A 145 -19.56 7.25 15.05
CA ARG A 145 -19.49 8.57 14.40
C ARG A 145 -18.78 9.61 15.26
N SER A 146 -18.86 9.54 16.59
CA SER A 146 -18.10 10.43 17.49
C SER A 146 -16.57 10.29 17.39
N ARG A 147 -16.05 9.24 16.73
CA ARG A 147 -14.62 8.94 16.62
C ARG A 147 -13.97 9.52 15.36
N PHE A 148 -14.76 10.07 14.44
CA PHE A 148 -14.21 10.66 13.24
C PHE A 148 -15.06 11.82 12.72
N ASN A 149 -14.41 12.72 12.00
CA ASN A 149 -15.06 13.65 11.09
C ASN A 149 -14.64 13.28 9.66
N TYR A 150 -15.39 13.71 8.66
CA TYR A 150 -15.03 13.48 7.28
C TYR A 150 -15.39 14.65 6.37
N THR A 151 -14.74 14.71 5.22
CA THR A 151 -15.16 15.52 4.08
C THR A 151 -15.03 14.70 2.82
N VAL A 152 -16.06 14.76 1.97
CA VAL A 152 -16.04 14.16 0.64
C VAL A 152 -15.69 15.25 -0.38
N TYR A 153 -14.66 15.00 -1.17
CA TYR A 153 -14.14 15.89 -2.19
C TYR A 153 -14.37 15.28 -3.56
N SER A 154 -14.70 16.12 -4.55
CA SER A 154 -14.62 15.71 -5.95
C SER A 154 -13.17 15.41 -6.34
N ILE A 155 -12.99 14.45 -7.25
CA ILE A 155 -11.69 14.22 -7.91
C ILE A 155 -11.26 15.49 -8.64
N SER A 156 -10.03 15.94 -8.39
CA SER A 156 -9.51 17.19 -8.92
C SER A 156 -8.06 17.03 -9.36
N PHE A 157 -7.83 17.32 -10.65
CA PHE A 157 -6.52 17.34 -11.30
C PHE A 157 -6.27 18.73 -11.89
N PRO A 158 -5.01 19.11 -12.17
CA PRO A 158 -4.72 20.27 -13.00
C PRO A 158 -5.54 20.23 -14.30
N SER A 159 -6.12 21.37 -14.69
CA SER A 159 -7.05 21.48 -15.82
C SER A 159 -6.40 21.01 -17.13
N GLU A 160 -5.14 21.37 -17.31
CA GLU A 160 -4.27 20.81 -18.35
C GLU A 160 -3.94 19.35 -17.99
N ASN A 161 -4.26 18.42 -18.88
CA ASN A 161 -3.98 16.98 -18.74
C ASN A 161 -4.80 16.23 -17.67
N ALA A 162 -5.90 16.80 -17.14
CA ALA A 162 -6.78 16.12 -16.17
C ALA A 162 -7.18 14.69 -16.58
N ALA A 163 -7.49 14.48 -17.87
CA ALA A 163 -7.86 13.16 -18.40
C ALA A 163 -6.70 12.15 -18.42
N GLU A 164 -5.47 12.64 -18.66
CA GLU A 164 -4.25 11.83 -18.64
C GLU A 164 -3.94 11.41 -17.20
N TRP A 165 -3.98 12.36 -16.25
CA TRP A 165 -3.81 12.07 -14.83
C TRP A 165 -4.85 11.08 -14.32
N LYS A 166 -6.14 11.28 -14.63
CA LYS A 166 -7.23 10.39 -14.18
C LYS A 166 -7.02 8.94 -14.64
N LYS A 167 -6.38 8.71 -15.78
CA LYS A 167 -6.19 7.37 -16.39
C LYS A 167 -4.75 6.87 -16.34
N LEU A 168 -3.88 7.52 -15.56
CA LEU A 168 -2.44 7.24 -15.55
C LEU A 168 -2.11 5.78 -15.18
N PHE A 169 -2.86 5.18 -14.26
CA PHE A 169 -2.74 3.76 -13.91
C PHE A 169 -4.11 3.14 -13.62
N LYS A 170 -4.56 3.16 -12.36
CA LYS A 170 -5.96 2.92 -11.99
C LYS A 170 -6.71 4.24 -12.00
N PRO A 171 -8.02 4.24 -12.32
CA PRO A 171 -8.82 5.44 -12.30
C PRO A 171 -8.60 6.22 -10.99
N CYS A 172 -8.18 7.48 -11.13
CA CYS A 172 -7.97 8.42 -10.05
C CYS A 172 -6.82 8.13 -9.07
N ALA A 173 -6.06 7.03 -9.20
CA ALA A 173 -4.98 6.69 -8.27
C ALA A 173 -3.95 7.84 -8.10
N SER A 174 -3.67 8.56 -9.20
CA SER A 174 -2.77 9.70 -9.24
C SER A 174 -3.23 10.91 -8.43
N GLN A 175 -4.49 10.95 -7.97
CA GLN A 175 -5.01 12.00 -7.08
C GLN A 175 -4.15 12.17 -5.82
N ARG A 176 -3.50 11.09 -5.35
CA ARG A 176 -2.58 11.11 -4.21
C ARG A 176 -1.43 12.12 -4.38
N LEU A 177 -0.96 12.30 -5.61
CA LEU A 177 0.13 13.23 -5.94
C LEU A 177 -0.28 14.69 -5.76
N PHE A 178 -1.58 14.99 -5.82
CA PHE A 178 -2.11 16.36 -5.77
C PHE A 178 -2.63 16.75 -4.38
N LEU A 179 -2.66 15.82 -3.43
CA LEU A 179 -3.06 16.12 -2.05
C LEU A 179 -2.30 17.31 -1.44
N PRO A 180 -0.96 17.48 -1.63
CA PRO A 180 -0.23 18.62 -1.07
C PRO A 180 -0.70 19.97 -1.61
N LEU A 181 -1.25 19.98 -2.82
CA LEU A 181 -1.69 21.19 -3.53
C LEU A 181 -3.14 21.54 -3.20
N ILE A 182 -3.97 20.54 -2.91
CA ILE A 182 -5.40 20.70 -2.60
C ILE A 182 -5.61 20.97 -1.11
N LEU A 183 -5.00 20.16 -0.23
CA LEU A 183 -5.16 20.25 1.22
C LEU A 183 -4.10 21.19 1.81
N LYS A 184 -4.20 22.48 1.49
CA LYS A 184 -3.20 23.50 1.87
C LYS A 184 -3.10 23.73 3.39
N ASP A 185 -4.21 23.54 4.10
CA ASP A 185 -4.31 23.73 5.56
C ASP A 185 -4.03 22.46 6.36
N VAL A 186 -3.68 21.35 5.68
CA VAL A 186 -3.30 20.09 6.33
C VAL A 186 -1.79 19.95 6.31
N ASP A 187 -1.19 19.82 7.50
CA ASP A 187 0.27 19.72 7.67
C ASP A 187 0.81 18.32 7.37
N SER A 188 0.07 17.28 7.72
CA SER A 188 0.48 15.89 7.53
C SER A 188 -0.73 15.00 7.32
N ILE A 189 -0.56 13.91 6.58
CA ILE A 189 -1.65 13.00 6.23
C ILE A 189 -1.13 11.57 6.05
N VAL A 190 -1.95 10.58 6.39
CA VAL A 190 -1.78 9.20 5.93
C VAL A 190 -2.65 9.04 4.69
N TYR A 191 -2.06 8.72 3.55
CA TYR A 191 -2.78 8.27 2.37
C TYR A 191 -2.79 6.73 2.33
N VAL A 192 -3.92 6.15 1.95
CA VAL A 192 -4.07 4.72 1.69
C VAL A 192 -4.87 4.43 0.42
N ASP A 193 -4.55 3.31 -0.25
CA ASP A 193 -5.39 2.75 -1.30
C ASP A 193 -6.72 2.20 -0.72
N SER A 194 -7.75 2.06 -1.56
CA SER A 194 -9.08 1.61 -1.13
C SER A 194 -9.12 0.17 -0.63
N ASP A 195 -8.17 -0.68 -1.05
CA ASP A 195 -8.01 -2.08 -0.67
C ASP A 195 -7.04 -2.29 0.51
N ILE A 196 -6.81 -1.24 1.30
CA ILE A 196 -6.08 -1.32 2.56
C ILE A 196 -7.02 -1.73 3.70
N LEU A 197 -6.55 -2.61 4.59
CA LEU A 197 -7.20 -2.91 5.87
C LEU A 197 -6.20 -2.73 7.01
N PHE A 198 -6.58 -1.94 8.00
CA PHE A 198 -5.80 -1.79 9.23
C PHE A 198 -6.09 -2.98 10.14
N LEU A 199 -5.04 -3.65 10.63
CA LEU A 199 -5.13 -4.70 11.67
C LEU A 199 -4.57 -4.21 13.01
N GLN A 200 -4.14 -2.95 13.05
CA GLN A 200 -3.73 -2.24 14.25
C GLN A 200 -4.11 -0.75 14.19
N PRO A 201 -4.01 -0.02 15.32
CA PRO A 201 -4.35 1.40 15.34
C PRO A 201 -3.54 2.25 14.35
N VAL A 202 -4.23 3.11 13.60
CA VAL A 202 -3.63 4.09 12.67
C VAL A 202 -2.63 5.00 13.38
N ASP A 203 -2.84 5.24 14.68
CA ASP A 203 -1.96 6.01 15.57
C ASP A 203 -0.51 5.57 15.50
N ARG A 204 -0.26 4.27 15.33
CA ARG A 204 1.09 3.71 15.30
C ARG A 204 1.80 4.05 13.98
N LEU A 205 1.07 4.12 12.87
CA LEU A 205 1.60 4.62 11.59
C LEU A 205 1.84 6.13 11.67
N TRP A 206 0.86 6.88 12.22
CA TRP A 206 0.96 8.32 12.41
C TRP A 206 2.19 8.72 13.26
N ALA A 207 2.53 7.91 14.26
CA ALA A 207 3.68 8.12 15.13
C ALA A 207 5.06 8.07 14.43
N PHE A 208 5.14 7.68 13.15
CA PHE A 208 6.37 7.86 12.38
C PHE A 208 6.68 9.33 12.07
N LEU A 209 5.68 10.22 12.05
CA LEU A 209 5.91 11.66 11.81
C LEU A 209 6.89 12.26 12.82
N SER A 210 6.80 11.86 14.10
CA SER A 210 7.73 12.34 15.14
C SER A 210 9.13 11.73 15.05
N GLN A 211 9.30 10.69 14.23
CA GLN A 211 10.58 10.04 13.97
C GLN A 211 11.28 10.61 12.73
N PHE A 212 10.61 11.45 11.94
CA PHE A 212 11.23 12.07 10.77
C PHE A 212 12.40 12.95 11.21
N ASN A 213 13.56 12.72 10.61
CA ASN A 213 14.68 13.66 10.72
C ASN A 213 14.35 14.97 9.96
N SER A 214 15.28 15.92 9.91
CA SER A 214 15.05 17.22 9.27
C SER A 214 14.77 17.15 7.76
N SER A 215 15.23 16.10 7.08
CA SER A 215 15.10 15.94 5.62
C SER A 215 13.87 15.10 5.22
N GLN A 216 13.47 14.15 6.07
CA GLN A 216 12.37 13.24 5.76
C GLN A 216 11.02 13.96 5.69
N LEU A 217 10.25 13.66 4.66
CA LEU A 217 8.94 14.24 4.39
C LEU A 217 7.88 13.22 4.03
N ALA A 218 8.25 11.96 3.81
CA ALA A 218 7.31 10.88 3.60
C ALA A 218 7.85 9.58 4.21
N ALA A 219 6.94 8.64 4.46
CA ALA A 219 7.30 7.27 4.80
C ALA A 219 6.44 6.23 4.08
N MET A 220 7.09 5.18 3.57
CA MET A 220 6.50 4.16 2.71
C MET A 220 7.22 2.81 2.91
N ALA A 221 6.57 1.72 2.50
CA ALA A 221 7.21 0.39 2.49
C ALA A 221 7.88 0.10 1.14
N PRO A 222 8.89 -0.79 1.12
CA PRO A 222 9.39 -1.37 -0.12
C PRO A 222 8.28 -2.02 -0.93
N GLU A 223 8.44 -2.02 -2.24
CA GLU A 223 7.58 -2.79 -3.14
C GLU A 223 7.87 -4.29 -3.01
N HIS A 224 9.12 -4.70 -2.77
CA HIS A 224 9.48 -6.10 -2.49
C HIS A 224 10.61 -6.19 -1.47
N GLU A 225 10.70 -7.32 -0.78
CA GLU A 225 11.80 -7.63 0.15
C GLU A 225 13.01 -8.28 -0.54
N GLU A 226 12.79 -9.03 -1.63
CA GLU A 226 13.84 -9.78 -2.35
C GLU A 226 14.08 -9.24 -3.78
N PRO A 227 15.23 -8.59 -4.04
CA PRO A 227 15.58 -8.03 -5.36
C PRO A 227 15.50 -9.00 -6.54
N ARG A 228 15.77 -10.29 -6.34
CA ARG A 228 15.74 -11.29 -7.43
C ARG A 228 14.36 -11.51 -8.02
N ILE A 229 13.31 -11.30 -7.23
CA ILE A 229 11.92 -11.45 -7.66
C ILE A 229 11.19 -10.11 -7.80
N ALA A 230 11.80 -9.03 -7.32
CA ALA A 230 11.24 -7.69 -7.35
C ALA A 230 10.98 -7.17 -8.77
N TRP A 231 9.79 -6.59 -8.97
CA TRP A 231 9.40 -6.08 -10.27
C TRP A 231 10.31 -4.94 -10.76
N TYR A 232 10.64 -3.98 -9.90
CA TYR A 232 11.47 -2.83 -10.27
C TYR A 232 12.84 -3.27 -10.80
N ASN A 233 13.50 -4.20 -10.11
CA ASN A 233 14.81 -4.73 -10.52
C ASN A 233 14.77 -5.47 -11.86
N ARG A 234 13.64 -6.09 -12.20
CA ARG A 234 13.51 -6.94 -13.39
C ARG A 234 12.98 -6.21 -14.61
N PHE A 235 12.13 -5.21 -14.41
CA PHE A 235 11.29 -4.68 -15.48
C PHE A 235 11.27 -3.14 -15.58
N ALA A 236 11.67 -2.41 -14.53
CA ALA A 236 11.60 -0.96 -14.59
C ALA A 236 12.57 -0.39 -15.64
N ARG A 237 12.07 0.58 -16.40
CA ARG A 237 12.83 1.31 -17.43
C ARG A 237 13.03 2.78 -17.06
N HIS A 238 13.00 3.05 -15.76
CA HIS A 238 13.16 4.36 -15.15
C HIS A 238 13.84 4.18 -13.78
N PRO A 239 14.41 5.26 -13.21
CA PRO A 239 14.97 5.21 -11.86
C PRO A 239 13.92 4.86 -10.81
N PHE A 240 14.31 4.16 -9.76
CA PHE A 240 13.44 3.81 -8.64
C PHE A 240 14.18 3.90 -7.30
N TYR A 241 13.43 4.08 -6.23
CA TYR A 241 13.99 4.29 -4.89
C TYR A 241 14.57 3.00 -4.31
N GLY A 242 15.68 3.13 -3.58
CA GLY A 242 16.21 2.05 -2.75
C GLY A 242 16.59 0.80 -3.54
N ARG A 243 16.43 -0.37 -2.91
CA ARG A 243 16.88 -1.65 -3.47
C ARG A 243 15.85 -2.29 -4.41
N THR A 244 14.57 -2.06 -4.14
CA THR A 244 13.45 -2.80 -4.74
C THR A 244 12.29 -1.91 -5.13
N GLY A 245 12.46 -0.58 -5.08
CA GLY A 245 11.39 0.40 -5.21
C GLY A 245 10.46 0.43 -4.00
N ILE A 246 9.50 1.35 -4.01
CA ILE A 246 8.49 1.54 -2.96
C ILE A 246 7.09 1.32 -3.49
N ASN A 247 6.20 0.85 -2.61
CA ASN A 247 4.78 0.72 -2.90
C ASN A 247 3.99 1.94 -2.38
N SER A 248 3.10 2.49 -3.20
CA SER A 248 2.35 3.70 -2.85
C SER A 248 1.03 3.49 -2.12
N GLY A 249 0.63 2.24 -1.88
CA GLY A 249 -0.67 1.95 -1.26
C GLY A 249 -0.79 2.37 0.20
N VAL A 250 0.32 2.62 0.89
CA VAL A 250 0.35 3.23 2.23
C VAL A 250 1.45 4.28 2.24
N MET A 251 1.09 5.54 2.43
CA MET A 251 2.02 6.67 2.40
C MET A 251 1.74 7.65 3.52
N LEU A 252 2.67 7.80 4.45
CA LEU A 252 2.64 8.89 5.43
C LEU A 252 3.33 10.11 4.82
N MET A 253 2.72 11.28 4.91
CA MET A 253 3.16 12.49 4.22
C MET A 253 3.23 13.67 5.18
N ASN A 254 4.37 14.36 5.23
CA ASN A 254 4.48 15.70 5.78
C ASN A 254 4.28 16.71 4.64
N MET A 255 3.05 17.15 4.49
CA MET A 255 2.58 17.98 3.39
C MET A 255 3.21 19.36 3.39
N THR A 256 3.47 19.91 4.58
CA THR A 256 4.13 21.21 4.73
C THR A 256 5.57 21.15 4.22
N ARG A 257 6.33 20.10 4.55
CA ARG A 257 7.67 19.89 4.00
C ARG A 257 7.60 19.67 2.49
N MET A 258 6.73 18.79 2.01
CA MET A 258 6.56 18.51 0.57
C MET A 258 6.29 19.77 -0.26
N ARG A 259 5.45 20.69 0.21
CA ARG A 259 5.20 21.98 -0.45
C ARG A 259 6.42 22.91 -0.48
N SER A 260 7.26 22.85 0.55
CA SER A 260 8.39 23.77 0.74
C SER A 260 9.72 23.28 0.15
N THR A 261 9.87 21.97 -0.06
CA THR A 261 11.11 21.35 -0.51
C THR A 261 11.35 21.59 -2.01
N PHE A 262 12.59 21.89 -2.35
CA PHE A 262 13.11 21.84 -3.72
C PHE A 262 13.75 20.48 -3.95
N PHE A 263 13.19 19.70 -4.87
CA PHE A 263 13.59 18.34 -5.17
C PHE A 263 14.63 18.31 -6.29
N LYS A 264 15.67 17.51 -6.09
CA LYS A 264 16.60 17.11 -7.13
C LYS A 264 15.87 16.29 -8.18
N ASN A 265 16.28 16.43 -9.43
CA ASN A 265 15.71 15.74 -10.58
C ASN A 265 16.78 15.59 -11.66
N ASP A 266 16.48 14.82 -12.70
CA ASP A 266 17.38 14.58 -13.83
C ASP A 266 16.89 15.25 -15.14
N MET A 267 16.04 16.27 -15.01
CA MET A 267 15.50 17.05 -16.12
C MET A 267 16.20 18.41 -16.24
N THR A 268 16.63 18.98 -15.11
CA THR A 268 17.31 20.28 -15.02
C THR A 268 18.31 20.30 -13.86
N SER A 269 19.25 21.25 -13.88
CA SER A 269 20.24 21.45 -12.81
C SER A 269 19.67 22.15 -11.56
N VAL A 270 18.50 22.78 -11.66
CA VAL A 270 17.83 23.45 -10.55
C VAL A 270 16.84 22.52 -9.84
N GLY A 271 16.75 22.65 -8.51
CA GLY A 271 15.71 21.96 -7.76
C GLY A 271 14.33 22.52 -8.12
N LEU A 272 13.33 21.64 -8.19
CA LEU A 272 11.95 22.00 -8.52
C LEU A 272 11.04 21.70 -7.33
N ARG A 273 10.00 22.52 -7.12
CA ARG A 273 8.96 22.25 -6.12
C ARG A 273 8.11 21.06 -6.55
N TRP A 274 7.37 20.49 -5.61
CA TRP A 274 6.49 19.34 -5.87
C TRP A 274 5.57 19.54 -7.08
N GLU A 275 4.85 20.67 -7.15
CA GLU A 275 3.96 21.02 -8.27
C GLU A 275 4.71 21.12 -9.62
N GLU A 276 5.90 21.73 -9.60
CA GLU A 276 6.73 21.97 -10.78
C GLU A 276 7.33 20.67 -11.35
N LEU A 277 7.44 19.60 -10.54
CA LEU A 277 7.99 18.31 -10.95
C LEU A 277 7.01 17.43 -11.73
N LEU A 278 5.72 17.44 -11.36
CA LEU A 278 4.79 16.37 -11.75
C LEU A 278 4.61 16.29 -13.27
N MET A 279 4.34 17.42 -13.94
CA MET A 279 4.12 17.46 -15.39
C MET A 279 5.39 17.15 -16.19
N PRO A 280 6.56 17.77 -15.91
CA PRO A 280 7.80 17.41 -16.60
C PRO A 280 8.18 15.94 -16.46
N LEU A 281 8.05 15.37 -15.25
CA LEU A 281 8.32 13.95 -15.03
C LEU A 281 7.36 13.06 -15.81
N LEU A 282 6.06 13.37 -15.78
CA LEU A 282 5.07 12.65 -16.58
C LEU A 282 5.44 12.70 -18.06
N GLN A 283 5.75 13.87 -18.63
CA GLN A 283 6.10 13.97 -20.04
C GLN A 283 7.36 13.19 -20.41
N LYS A 284 8.37 13.21 -19.55
CA LYS A 284 9.62 12.47 -19.76
C LYS A 284 9.41 10.95 -19.69
N TYR A 285 8.63 10.46 -18.74
CA TYR A 285 8.56 9.04 -18.43
C TYR A 285 7.24 8.34 -18.81
N LYS A 286 6.23 9.02 -19.36
CA LYS A 286 4.90 8.44 -19.68
C LYS A 286 4.93 7.14 -20.49
N LEU A 287 5.97 6.91 -21.29
CA LEU A 287 6.13 5.67 -22.07
C LEU A 287 6.83 4.54 -21.31
N ASN A 288 7.44 4.84 -20.16
CA ASN A 288 8.24 3.90 -19.35
C ASN A 288 7.62 3.62 -17.97
N ILE A 289 6.70 4.45 -17.48
CA ILE A 289 5.98 4.23 -16.21
C ILE A 289 4.84 3.24 -16.42
N THR A 290 4.96 2.05 -15.81
CA THR A 290 3.94 0.99 -15.90
C THR A 290 2.90 1.11 -14.80
N TRP A 291 3.31 1.60 -13.64
CA TRP A 291 2.49 1.80 -12.44
C TRP A 291 2.19 3.27 -12.17
N GLY A 292 2.39 4.12 -13.19
CA GLY A 292 1.90 5.49 -13.22
C GLY A 292 2.41 6.35 -12.08
N ASP A 293 1.49 6.72 -11.17
CA ASP A 293 1.77 7.58 -10.03
C ASP A 293 2.78 6.99 -9.04
N GLN A 294 2.77 5.66 -8.83
CA GLN A 294 3.77 5.00 -8.00
C GLN A 294 5.19 5.13 -8.58
N ASP A 295 5.31 5.04 -9.91
CA ASP A 295 6.60 5.15 -10.59
C ASP A 295 7.14 6.59 -10.52
N LEU A 296 6.27 7.59 -10.62
CA LEU A 296 6.65 8.99 -10.41
C LEU A 296 7.20 9.21 -8.99
N LEU A 297 6.55 8.65 -7.96
CA LEU A 297 7.08 8.70 -6.58
C LEU A 297 8.46 8.02 -6.47
N ASN A 298 8.61 6.85 -7.09
CA ASN A 298 9.88 6.12 -7.12
C ASN A 298 10.99 6.93 -7.79
N ILE A 299 10.71 7.62 -8.90
CA ILE A 299 11.68 8.48 -9.59
C ILE A 299 12.05 9.69 -8.71
N ILE A 300 11.06 10.37 -8.10
CA ILE A 300 11.31 11.52 -7.22
C ILE A 300 12.21 11.10 -6.05
N PHE A 301 11.89 10.01 -5.36
CA PHE A 301 12.67 9.56 -4.21
C PHE A 301 14.00 8.91 -4.61
N HIS A 302 14.14 8.35 -5.81
CA HIS A 302 15.44 7.91 -6.32
C HIS A 302 16.47 9.06 -6.31
N HIS A 303 16.06 10.25 -6.73
CA HIS A 303 16.92 11.43 -6.75
C HIS A 303 17.01 12.16 -5.39
N ASN A 304 16.11 11.83 -4.46
CA ASN A 304 16.02 12.47 -3.13
C ASN A 304 15.87 11.41 -2.03
N PRO A 305 16.80 10.44 -1.90
CA PRO A 305 16.60 9.31 -1.00
C PRO A 305 16.57 9.72 0.48
N GLU A 306 17.20 10.83 0.84
CA GLU A 306 17.18 11.41 2.19
C GLU A 306 15.80 11.89 2.65
N SER A 307 14.89 12.11 1.70
CA SER A 307 13.55 12.64 1.94
C SER A 307 12.54 11.57 2.35
N LEU A 308 12.93 10.29 2.34
CA LEU A 308 12.05 9.16 2.64
C LEU A 308 12.50 8.41 3.89
N LEU A 309 11.53 8.04 4.72
CA LEU A 309 11.69 7.02 5.76
C LEU A 309 11.09 5.71 5.24
N GLU A 310 11.88 4.65 5.19
CA GLU A 310 11.37 3.32 4.83
C GLU A 310 10.85 2.62 6.08
N PHE A 311 9.55 2.26 6.10
CA PHE A 311 8.99 1.43 7.17
C PHE A 311 8.89 -0.04 6.75
N PRO A 312 8.92 -1.00 7.69
CA PRO A 312 8.92 -2.43 7.36
C PRO A 312 7.68 -2.93 6.60
N CYS A 313 7.84 -4.00 5.82
CA CYS A 313 6.80 -4.63 5.00
C CYS A 313 5.49 -4.98 5.72
N GLN A 314 5.49 -5.23 7.04
CA GLN A 314 4.26 -5.50 7.78
C GLN A 314 3.26 -4.33 7.79
N TRP A 315 3.73 -3.11 7.52
CA TRP A 315 2.92 -1.89 7.36
C TRP A 315 2.31 -1.73 5.96
N ASN A 316 2.60 -2.65 5.04
CA ASN A 316 1.99 -2.71 3.71
C ASN A 316 2.07 -4.15 3.20
N TYR A 317 1.44 -5.08 3.92
CA TYR A 317 1.58 -6.50 3.64
C TYR A 317 0.70 -6.93 2.47
N ARG A 318 1.32 -7.41 1.40
CA ARG A 318 0.70 -7.77 0.12
C ARG A 318 0.76 -9.28 -0.13
N PRO A 319 -0.04 -9.83 -1.07
CA PRO A 319 0.10 -11.21 -1.50
C PRO A 319 1.52 -11.56 -1.93
N ASP A 320 2.23 -10.60 -2.55
CA ASP A 320 3.62 -10.72 -2.99
C ASP A 320 4.57 -11.14 -1.83
N HIS A 321 4.17 -10.95 -0.56
CA HIS A 321 4.93 -11.39 0.61
C HIS A 321 4.74 -12.84 1.03
N CYS A 322 3.77 -13.55 0.44
CA CYS A 322 3.47 -14.94 0.80
C CYS A 322 3.14 -15.87 -0.37
N ILE A 323 2.93 -15.36 -1.59
CA ILE A 323 2.55 -16.18 -2.76
C ILE A 323 3.57 -17.27 -3.12
N TYR A 324 4.84 -17.10 -2.76
CA TYR A 324 5.92 -18.07 -2.99
C TYR A 324 6.57 -18.57 -1.70
N GLY A 325 5.89 -18.40 -0.57
CA GLY A 325 6.46 -18.50 0.77
C GLY A 325 6.66 -17.13 1.40
N SER A 326 6.68 -17.11 2.74
CA SER A 326 6.84 -15.88 3.50
C SER A 326 8.21 -15.24 3.25
N ASN A 327 8.23 -13.95 2.92
CA ASN A 327 9.46 -13.17 2.71
C ASN A 327 9.48 -11.85 3.49
N CYS A 328 8.50 -11.62 4.38
CA CYS A 328 8.41 -10.43 5.20
C CYS A 328 8.76 -10.78 6.66
N ALA A 329 10.05 -10.72 7.01
CA ALA A 329 10.55 -11.12 8.32
C ALA A 329 9.89 -10.36 9.49
N SER A 330 9.61 -9.06 9.30
CA SER A 330 8.91 -8.27 10.32
C SER A 330 7.52 -8.83 10.62
N ALA A 331 6.74 -9.20 9.59
CA ALA A 331 5.41 -9.78 9.79
C ALA A 331 5.45 -11.16 10.45
N GLU A 332 6.49 -11.97 10.21
CA GLU A 332 6.68 -13.25 10.93
C GLU A 332 6.87 -13.02 12.43
N GLU A 333 7.68 -12.01 12.78
CA GLU A 333 7.99 -11.66 14.16
C GLU A 333 6.78 -11.06 14.89
N ASP A 334 6.04 -10.14 14.24
CA ASP A 334 5.10 -9.25 14.92
C ASP A 334 3.65 -9.34 14.44
N GLY A 335 3.40 -10.07 13.35
CA GLY A 335 2.12 -10.12 12.64
C GLY A 335 1.95 -9.00 11.64
N VAL A 336 0.92 -9.11 10.80
CA VAL A 336 0.56 -8.08 9.81
C VAL A 336 -0.08 -6.88 10.49
N TYR A 337 0.41 -5.67 10.18
CA TYR A 337 -0.10 -4.43 10.75
C TYR A 337 -1.12 -3.75 9.84
N ILE A 338 -0.83 -3.75 8.55
CA ILE A 338 -1.71 -3.25 7.49
C ILE A 338 -1.69 -4.27 6.36
N LEU A 339 -2.87 -4.76 6.00
CA LEU A 339 -3.08 -5.71 4.92
C LEU A 339 -3.49 -4.96 3.65
N HIS A 340 -2.85 -5.27 2.54
CA HIS A 340 -3.10 -4.62 1.26
C HIS A 340 -3.58 -5.66 0.23
N GLY A 341 -4.82 -5.51 -0.20
CA GLY A 341 -5.52 -6.40 -1.13
C GLY A 341 -5.19 -6.18 -2.60
N ASN A 342 -3.95 -5.76 -2.93
CA ASN A 342 -3.56 -5.47 -4.30
C ASN A 342 -3.80 -6.66 -5.23
N ARG A 343 -3.95 -6.36 -6.52
CA ARG A 343 -4.34 -7.33 -7.58
C ARG A 343 -5.79 -7.83 -7.45
N GLY A 344 -6.61 -7.22 -6.59
CA GLY A 344 -8.03 -7.52 -6.46
C GLY A 344 -8.31 -8.80 -5.67
N VAL A 345 -7.38 -9.22 -4.81
CA VAL A 345 -7.43 -10.51 -4.12
C VAL A 345 -8.58 -10.66 -3.10
N TYR A 346 -9.22 -9.55 -2.73
CA TYR A 346 -10.44 -9.60 -1.92
C TYR A 346 -11.65 -10.10 -2.72
N HIS A 347 -11.63 -9.94 -4.04
CA HIS A 347 -12.78 -10.17 -4.93
C HIS A 347 -12.61 -11.39 -5.84
N ASP A 348 -11.50 -12.11 -5.72
CA ASP A 348 -11.25 -13.34 -6.47
C ASP A 348 -11.08 -14.56 -5.54
N HIS A 349 -10.55 -15.66 -6.10
CA HIS A 349 -10.27 -16.90 -5.38
C HIS A 349 -8.77 -17.23 -5.33
N LYS A 350 -7.89 -16.30 -5.76
CA LYS A 350 -6.45 -16.54 -5.86
C LYS A 350 -5.78 -16.50 -4.48
N GLN A 351 -6.24 -15.63 -3.58
CA GLN A 351 -5.74 -15.54 -2.20
C GLN A 351 -6.90 -15.55 -1.19
N PRO A 352 -7.47 -16.74 -0.91
CA PRO A 352 -8.63 -16.86 -0.02
C PRO A 352 -8.36 -16.35 1.41
N ALA A 353 -7.12 -16.39 1.89
CA ALA A 353 -6.75 -15.84 3.20
C ALA A 353 -6.95 -14.31 3.27
N PHE A 354 -6.60 -13.57 2.21
CA PHE A 354 -6.81 -12.12 2.14
C PHE A 354 -8.29 -11.79 2.10
N ARG A 355 -9.04 -12.52 1.28
CA ARG A 355 -10.50 -12.39 1.19
C ARG A 355 -11.19 -12.70 2.53
N ALA A 356 -10.75 -13.71 3.27
CA ALA A 356 -11.30 -14.03 4.58
C ALA A 356 -11.18 -12.84 5.56
N VAL A 357 -10.02 -12.17 5.60
CA VAL A 357 -9.81 -10.98 6.44
C VAL A 357 -10.72 -9.82 6.01
N TYR A 358 -10.82 -9.56 4.70
CA TYR A 358 -11.71 -8.53 4.15
C TYR A 358 -13.17 -8.78 4.52
N GLU A 359 -13.67 -10.00 4.29
CA GLU A 359 -15.04 -10.38 4.59
C GLU A 359 -15.35 -10.31 6.09
N ALA A 360 -14.42 -10.75 6.95
CA ALA A 360 -14.61 -10.68 8.39
C ALA A 360 -14.80 -9.22 8.86
N ILE A 361 -13.97 -8.28 8.39
CA ILE A 361 -14.12 -6.85 8.72
C ILE A 361 -15.39 -6.27 8.09
N ARG A 362 -15.70 -6.61 6.83
CA ARG A 362 -16.89 -6.14 6.12
C ARG A 362 -18.17 -6.54 6.86
N GLN A 363 -18.26 -7.78 7.31
CA GLN A 363 -19.44 -8.36 7.96
C GLN A 363 -19.56 -8.01 9.46
N TYR A 364 -18.46 -7.63 10.12
CA TYR A 364 -18.47 -7.30 11.55
C TYR A 364 -19.48 -6.21 11.91
N SER A 365 -20.39 -6.46 12.85
CA SER A 365 -21.37 -5.47 13.29
C SER A 365 -20.81 -4.61 14.43
N PHE A 366 -20.86 -3.29 14.29
CA PHE A 366 -20.40 -2.39 15.35
C PHE A 366 -21.15 -2.65 16.67
N GLY A 367 -20.39 -2.78 17.76
CA GLY A 367 -20.93 -3.01 19.10
C GLY A 367 -21.06 -4.48 19.49
N ALA A 368 -20.90 -5.42 18.55
CA ALA A 368 -20.72 -6.83 18.87
C ALA A 368 -19.40 -7.05 19.64
N ASP A 369 -19.27 -8.18 20.33
CA ASP A 369 -17.98 -8.54 20.94
C ASP A 369 -16.95 -8.84 19.84
N PRO A 370 -15.83 -8.12 19.79
CA PRO A 370 -14.85 -8.26 18.72
C PRO A 370 -14.14 -9.61 18.70
N VAL A 371 -14.11 -10.36 19.81
CA VAL A 371 -13.49 -11.69 19.82
C VAL A 371 -14.44 -12.66 19.12
N THR A 372 -15.68 -12.78 19.60
CA THR A 372 -16.63 -13.77 19.08
C THR A 372 -17.22 -13.41 17.72
N ALA A 373 -17.28 -12.11 17.37
CA ALA A 373 -17.90 -11.66 16.12
C ALA A 373 -16.91 -11.26 15.02
N LEU A 374 -15.60 -11.21 15.31
CA LEU A 374 -14.57 -10.91 14.30
C LEU A 374 -13.39 -11.89 14.35
N LEU A 375 -12.75 -12.07 15.51
CA LEU A 375 -11.53 -12.87 15.61
C LEU A 375 -11.79 -14.37 15.41
N ASP A 376 -12.67 -14.96 16.22
CA ASP A 376 -12.90 -16.41 16.21
C ASP A 376 -13.43 -16.88 14.83
N PRO A 377 -14.44 -16.21 14.21
CA PRO A 377 -14.91 -16.61 12.89
C PRO A 377 -13.83 -16.45 11.80
N LEU A 378 -12.97 -15.43 11.92
CA LEU A 378 -11.85 -15.24 10.99
C LEU A 378 -10.83 -16.36 11.13
N GLU A 379 -10.48 -16.76 12.34
CA GLU A 379 -9.54 -17.88 12.57
C GLU A 379 -10.08 -19.19 11.99
N GLU A 380 -11.36 -19.49 12.18
CA GLU A 380 -12.02 -20.65 11.58
C GLU A 380 -11.99 -20.62 10.05
N GLU A 381 -12.27 -19.45 9.44
CA GLU A 381 -12.25 -19.31 8.00
C GLU A 381 -10.83 -19.43 7.43
N LEU A 382 -9.85 -18.85 8.11
CA LEU A 382 -8.44 -18.90 7.72
C LEU A 382 -7.89 -20.33 7.69
N LEU A 383 -8.32 -21.22 8.60
CA LEU A 383 -7.93 -22.64 8.59
C LEU A 383 -8.31 -23.36 7.29
N LYS A 384 -9.37 -22.91 6.60
CA LYS A 384 -9.83 -23.47 5.31
C LYS A 384 -8.96 -23.03 4.13
N THR A 385 -8.08 -22.05 4.33
CA THR A 385 -7.27 -21.43 3.25
C THR A 385 -5.87 -22.03 3.10
N THR A 386 -5.50 -22.99 3.95
CA THR A 386 -4.16 -23.59 4.11
C THR A 386 -3.62 -24.35 2.89
N HIS A 387 -4.44 -24.54 1.87
CA HIS A 387 -4.03 -25.08 0.57
C HIS A 387 -3.16 -24.08 -0.23
N THR A 388 -3.15 -22.79 0.13
CA THR A 388 -2.28 -21.74 -0.45
C THR A 388 -1.10 -21.39 0.46
N TYR A 389 0.00 -20.85 -0.07
CA TYR A 389 1.14 -20.42 0.76
C TYR A 389 0.78 -19.29 1.73
N CYS A 390 -0.02 -18.32 1.28
CA CYS A 390 -0.54 -17.27 2.15
C CYS A 390 -1.44 -17.84 3.25
N GLY A 391 -2.31 -18.80 2.92
CA GLY A 391 -3.15 -19.48 3.92
C GLY A 391 -2.36 -20.35 4.89
N LYS A 392 -1.21 -20.91 4.53
CA LYS A 392 -0.31 -21.58 5.50
C LYS A 392 0.29 -20.59 6.51
N SER A 393 0.39 -19.32 6.13
CA SER A 393 0.90 -18.23 6.99
C SER A 393 -0.26 -17.50 7.71
N HIS A 394 -1.42 -18.15 7.86
CA HIS A 394 -2.63 -17.46 8.30
C HIS A 394 -2.53 -16.81 9.69
N THR A 395 -1.71 -17.37 10.59
CA THR A 395 -1.49 -16.84 11.94
C THR A 395 -0.91 -15.43 11.91
N LEU A 396 -0.23 -15.03 10.84
CA LEU A 396 0.31 -13.68 10.69
C LEU A 396 -0.81 -12.63 10.60
N PHE A 397 -1.97 -12.97 10.04
CA PHE A 397 -3.09 -12.04 9.90
C PHE A 397 -3.82 -11.79 11.22
N THR A 398 -3.87 -12.77 12.13
CA THR A 398 -4.61 -12.62 13.41
C THR A 398 -3.73 -12.23 14.58
N LYS A 399 -2.41 -12.50 14.52
CA LYS A 399 -1.47 -12.21 15.61
C LYS A 399 -1.56 -10.78 16.13
N ARG A 400 -1.44 -9.77 15.27
CA ARG A 400 -1.55 -8.37 15.69
C ARG A 400 -3.00 -7.94 15.92
N LEU A 401 -3.92 -8.44 15.10
CA LEU A 401 -5.34 -8.15 15.22
C LEU A 401 -5.86 -8.48 16.62
N ALA A 402 -5.55 -9.65 17.17
CA ALA A 402 -5.94 -10.08 18.51
C ALA A 402 -5.52 -9.07 19.59
N HIS A 403 -4.31 -8.51 19.50
CA HIS A 403 -3.85 -7.46 20.41
C HIS A 403 -4.64 -6.14 20.24
N SER A 404 -5.01 -5.78 19.01
CA SER A 404 -5.77 -4.57 18.71
C SER A 404 -7.19 -4.63 19.29
N LEU A 405 -7.82 -5.81 19.33
CA LEU A 405 -9.18 -6.01 19.86
C LEU A 405 -9.26 -5.79 21.38
N VAL A 406 -8.17 -6.03 22.12
CA VAL A 406 -8.13 -5.74 23.57
C VAL A 406 -8.42 -4.26 23.87
N ASN A 407 -8.00 -3.35 22.98
CA ASN A 407 -8.25 -1.92 23.15
C ASN A 407 -9.71 -1.53 22.84
N ILE A 408 -10.40 -2.29 21.99
CA ILE A 408 -11.83 -2.10 21.72
C ILE A 408 -12.64 -2.50 22.96
N ASN A 409 -12.34 -3.65 23.56
CA ASN A 409 -13.04 -4.14 24.76
C ASN A 409 -12.90 -3.24 25.99
N ARG A 410 -11.77 -2.54 26.13
CA ARG A 410 -11.57 -1.54 27.19
C ARG A 410 -12.43 -0.28 27.03
N LYS A 411 -12.86 0.02 25.81
CA LYS A 411 -13.62 1.24 25.47
C LYS A 411 -15.11 0.99 25.25
N ALA A 412 -15.56 -0.27 25.26
CA ALA A 412 -16.98 -0.60 25.23
C ALA A 412 -17.65 -0.02 26.49
N PRO A 413 -18.80 0.69 26.36
CA PRO A 413 -19.55 1.12 27.52
C PRO A 413 -19.92 -0.12 28.33
N ARG A 414 -19.50 -0.18 29.60
CA ARG A 414 -20.08 -1.16 30.52
C ARG A 414 -21.55 -0.79 30.65
N GLY A 415 -22.43 -1.57 30.03
CA GLY A 415 -23.88 -1.40 30.14
C GLY A 415 -24.26 -1.24 31.61
N ARG A 416 -25.04 -0.20 31.90
CA ARG A 416 -25.81 -0.11 33.13
C ARG A 416 -27.20 -0.66 32.86
#